data_AF-A0A9X8EIT7-F1
#
_entry.id   AF-A0A9X8EIT7-F1
#
_cell.length_a   1.000
_cell.length_b   1.000
_cell.length_c   1.000
_cell.angle_alpha   90.00
_cell.angle_beta   90.00
_cell.angle_gamma   90.00
#
_symmetry.space_group_name_H-M   'P 1'
#
loop_
_entity.id
_entity.type
_entity.pdbx_description
1 polymer ?
#
loop_
_entity_poly.entity_id
_entity_poly.type
_entity_poly.pdbx_seq_one_letter_code
_entity_poly.pdbx_strand_id
1 'polypeptide(L)'
;MITRMSINEAIGNFFTSEVTLTGRGDPERAYLVCVSGTGEYCGEGKTYDNGCFTITFKPPGPNPHHGYQFTVRHLEDDGTVGNNLNWSTAVNNPLEG
;
A
#
# COMPACT_ATOMS: atom_id res chain seq x y z
N MET A 1 -14.23 -5.93 -13.44
CA MET A 1 -13.43 -6.91 -12.66
C MET A 1 -12.69 -6.09 -11.61
N ILE A 2 -12.87 -6.33 -10.31
CA ILE A 2 -12.13 -5.57 -9.30
C ILE A 2 -10.68 -6.03 -9.37
N THR A 3 -9.79 -5.17 -9.84
CA THR A 3 -8.37 -5.48 -9.83
C THR A 3 -7.88 -5.52 -8.39
N ARG A 4 -7.37 -6.68 -7.96
CA ARG A 4 -6.92 -6.91 -6.59
C ARG A 4 -5.41 -6.84 -6.54
N MET A 5 -4.89 -5.91 -5.74
CA MET A 5 -3.48 -5.88 -5.36
C MET A 5 -3.28 -6.62 -4.04
N SER A 6 -2.08 -7.12 -3.81
CA SER A 6 -1.67 -7.76 -2.56
C SER A 6 -0.40 -7.13 -2.03
N ILE A 7 -0.34 -6.93 -0.71
CA ILE A 7 0.90 -6.59 -0.01
C ILE A 7 1.53 -7.91 0.42
N ASN A 8 2.80 -8.09 0.07
CA ASN A 8 3.58 -9.27 0.46
C ASN A 8 4.36 -8.99 1.75
N GLU A 9 4.88 -7.77 1.89
CA GLU A 9 5.72 -7.38 3.02
C GLU A 9 5.60 -5.88 3.31
N ALA A 10 5.74 -5.52 4.59
CA ALA A 10 5.80 -4.16 5.07
C ALA A 10 6.93 -4.02 6.11
N ILE A 11 8.00 -3.31 5.77
CA ILE A 11 9.16 -3.11 6.65
C ILE A 11 9.24 -1.65 7.08
N GLY A 12 9.16 -1.40 8.39
CA GLY A 12 9.38 -0.09 8.98
C GLY A 12 10.87 0.20 9.21
N ASN A 13 11.32 1.42 8.93
CA ASN A 13 12.64 1.93 9.29
C ASN A 13 12.50 2.91 10.46
N PHE A 14 13.14 2.60 11.59
CA PHE A 14 13.06 3.41 12.81
C PHE A 14 13.80 4.73 12.71
N PHE A 15 14.92 4.75 12.00
CA PHE A 15 15.77 5.94 11.89
C PHE A 15 15.18 6.98 10.95
N THR A 16 14.47 6.55 9.90
CA THR A 16 13.90 7.46 8.90
C THR A 16 12.40 7.69 9.06
N SER A 17 11.74 6.93 9.94
CA SER A 17 10.29 6.88 10.08
C SER A 17 9.57 6.59 8.75
N GLU A 18 10.16 5.72 7.93
CA GLU A 18 9.60 5.28 6.66
C GLU A 18 9.11 3.85 6.74
N VAL A 19 8.20 3.48 5.85
CA VAL A 19 7.78 2.11 5.60
C VAL A 19 8.06 1.80 4.14
N THR A 20 8.65 0.63 3.90
CA THR A 20 8.78 0.05 2.57
C THR A 20 7.77 -1.08 2.42
N LEU A 21 6.87 -0.95 1.45
CA LEU A 21 5.94 -2.01 1.06
C LEU A 21 6.42 -2.70 -0.21
N THR A 22 6.33 -4.01 -0.23
CA THR A 22 6.45 -4.81 -1.44
C THR A 22 5.17 -5.61 -1.68
N GLY A 23 4.85 -5.86 -2.95
CA GLY A 23 3.63 -6.57 -3.28
C GLY A 23 3.43 -6.83 -4.77
N ARG A 24 2.20 -7.19 -5.13
CA ARG A 24 1.78 -7.53 -6.50
C ARG A 24 0.48 -6.83 -6.88
N GLY A 25 0.33 -6.55 -8.18
CA GLY A 25 -0.88 -6.05 -8.81
C GLY A 25 -0.88 -6.35 -10.31
N ASP A 26 -1.78 -5.71 -11.05
CA ASP A 26 -1.75 -5.75 -12.51
C ASP A 26 -0.47 -5.10 -13.03
N PRO A 27 0.21 -5.68 -14.03
CA PRO A 27 1.37 -5.08 -14.69
C PRO A 27 1.13 -3.66 -15.19
N GLU A 28 2.16 -2.81 -15.06
CA GLU A 28 2.18 -1.45 -15.60
C GLU A 28 0.97 -0.57 -15.25
N ARG A 29 0.39 -0.75 -14.07
CA ARG A 29 -0.82 -0.06 -13.64
C ARG A 29 -0.57 0.79 -12.40
N ALA A 30 -1.15 2.00 -12.40
CA ALA A 30 -1.01 2.95 -11.30
C ALA A 30 -1.73 2.46 -10.04
N TYR A 31 -1.19 2.78 -8.87
CA TYR A 31 -1.72 2.38 -7.57
C TYR A 31 -1.57 3.46 -6.51
N LEU A 32 -2.39 3.36 -5.47
CA LEU A 32 -2.36 4.17 -4.26
C LEU A 32 -2.17 3.29 -3.02
N VAL A 33 -1.49 3.84 -2.02
CA VAL A 33 -1.33 3.28 -0.69
C VAL A 33 -1.98 4.21 0.32
N CYS A 34 -2.77 3.62 1.22
CA CYS A 34 -3.39 4.32 2.34
C CYS A 34 -3.23 3.52 3.64
N VAL A 35 -3.40 4.21 4.78
CA VAL A 35 -3.61 3.56 6.07
C VAL A 35 -4.97 2.86 6.06
N SER A 36 -4.97 1.58 6.44
CA SER A 36 -6.18 0.79 6.55
C SER A 36 -7.05 1.29 7.72
N GLY A 37 -8.37 1.24 7.55
CA GLY A 37 -9.34 1.72 8.54
C GLY A 37 -9.56 3.24 8.54
N THR A 38 -8.53 4.05 8.29
CA THR A 38 -8.69 5.52 8.19
C THR A 38 -8.78 6.03 6.76
N GLY A 39 -8.19 5.31 5.80
CA GLY A 39 -8.09 5.74 4.40
C GLY A 39 -7.10 6.88 4.16
N GLU A 40 -6.30 7.23 5.16
CA GLU A 40 -5.36 8.34 5.06
C GLU A 40 -4.24 8.04 4.05
N TYR A 41 -3.97 8.99 3.16
CA TYR A 41 -3.03 8.82 2.05
C TYR A 41 -1.60 8.64 2.55
N CYS A 42 -0.88 7.70 1.94
CA CYS A 42 0.53 7.41 2.22
C CYS A 42 1.43 7.64 1.01
N GLY A 43 0.97 7.26 -0.18
CA GLY A 43 1.80 7.33 -1.39
C GLY A 43 1.12 6.73 -2.61
N GLU A 44 1.75 6.89 -3.77
CA GLU A 44 1.28 6.36 -5.04
C GLU A 44 2.44 5.86 -5.89
N GLY A 45 2.16 5.02 -6.89
CA GLY A 45 3.17 4.50 -7.79
C GLY A 45 2.59 3.76 -8.99
N LYS A 46 3.46 3.09 -9.75
CA LYS A 46 3.09 2.22 -10.89
C LYS A 46 3.76 0.87 -10.68
N THR A 47 3.03 -0.22 -10.86
CA THR A 47 3.62 -1.57 -10.87
C THR A 47 4.57 -1.74 -12.05
N TYR A 48 5.54 -2.62 -11.89
CA TYR A 48 6.45 -3.03 -12.96
C TYR A 48 5.73 -3.90 -14.01
N ASP A 49 6.41 -4.22 -15.11
CA ASP A 49 5.95 -5.11 -16.18
C ASP A 49 5.61 -6.53 -15.72
N ASN A 50 6.25 -6.99 -14.63
CA ASN A 50 5.97 -8.28 -13.99
C ASN A 50 4.87 -8.20 -12.93
N GLY A 51 4.23 -7.04 -12.75
CA GLY A 51 3.18 -6.80 -11.75
C GLY A 51 3.68 -6.63 -10.32
N CYS A 52 4.99 -6.67 -10.07
CA CYS A 52 5.55 -6.34 -8.75
C CYS A 52 5.51 -4.83 -8.50
N PHE A 53 5.50 -4.44 -7.24
CA PHE A 53 5.77 -3.06 -6.84
C PHE A 53 6.63 -3.00 -5.59
N THR A 54 7.32 -1.87 -5.44
CA THR A 54 8.00 -1.46 -4.22
C THR A 54 7.80 0.03 -4.03
N ILE A 55 7.43 0.45 -2.83
CA ILE A 55 7.25 1.86 -2.49
C ILE A 55 7.73 2.11 -1.08
N THR A 56 8.45 3.22 -0.90
CA THR A 56 8.87 3.72 0.40
C THR A 56 8.17 5.05 0.67
N PHE A 57 7.53 5.18 1.83
CA PHE A 57 6.78 6.38 2.22
C PHE A 57 6.83 6.61 3.72
N LYS A 58 6.44 7.81 4.16
CA LYS A 58 6.27 8.15 5.58
C LYS A 58 4.78 8.07 5.95
N PRO A 59 4.36 7.12 6.80
CA PRO A 59 2.98 7.06 7.24
C PRO A 59 2.56 8.34 7.96
N PRO A 60 1.28 8.73 7.85
CA PRO A 60 0.76 9.87 8.59
C PRO A 60 0.67 9.53 10.08
N GLY A 61 1.67 9.96 10.85
CA GLY A 61 1.70 9.88 12.30
C GLY A 61 3.11 9.72 12.87
N PRO A 62 3.26 9.90 14.19
CA PRO A 62 4.58 10.07 14.81
C PRO A 62 5.42 8.80 14.88
N ASN A 63 4.83 7.62 14.66
CA ASN A 63 5.55 6.36 14.87
C ASN A 63 5.09 5.24 13.91
N PRO A 64 5.80 5.01 12.79
CA PRO A 64 5.43 3.98 11.81
C PRO A 64 5.59 2.55 12.33
N HIS A 65 6.21 2.38 13.50
CA HIS A 65 6.52 1.09 14.14
C HIS A 65 5.37 0.48 14.93
N HIS A 66 4.27 1.19 15.14
CA HIS A 66 3.14 0.67 15.91
C HIS A 66 1.84 0.65 15.11
N GLY A 67 1.38 -0.55 14.77
CA GLY A 67 -0.03 -0.86 14.51
C GLY A 67 -0.63 -0.39 13.19
N TYR A 68 0.12 0.28 12.31
CA TYR A 68 -0.39 0.63 11.00
C TYR A 68 -0.58 -0.63 10.14
N GLN A 69 -1.82 -0.84 9.70
CA GLN A 69 -2.13 -1.70 8.57
C GLN A 69 -2.23 -0.83 7.33
N PHE A 70 -1.78 -1.34 6.19
CA PHE A 70 -1.83 -0.61 4.92
C PHE A 70 -2.76 -1.32 3.96
N THR A 71 -3.36 -0.53 3.07
CA THR A 71 -4.10 -1.03 1.92
C THR A 71 -3.47 -0.45 0.66
N VAL A 72 -3.40 -1.27 -0.37
CA VAL A 72 -2.98 -0.87 -1.72
C VAL A 72 -4.08 -1.22 -2.73
N ARG A 73 -4.31 -0.33 -3.70
CA ARG A 73 -5.26 -0.53 -4.80
C ARG A 73 -4.79 0.13 -6.07
N HIS A 74 -5.27 -0.38 -7.21
CA HIS A 74 -5.17 0.38 -8.45
C HIS A 74 -6.13 1.57 -8.45
N LEU A 75 -5.74 2.62 -9.18
CA LEU A 75 -6.67 3.65 -9.62
C LEU A 75 -7.69 3.05 -10.57
N GLU A 76 -8.91 3.57 -10.54
CA GLU A 76 -9.88 3.30 -11.60
C GLU A 76 -9.35 3.83 -12.95
N ASP A 77 -9.91 3.37 -14.06
CA ASP A 77 -9.41 3.73 -15.41
C ASP A 77 -9.55 5.23 -15.72
N ASP A 78 -10.42 5.93 -14.99
CA ASP A 78 -10.59 7.39 -15.04
C ASP A 78 -9.64 8.15 -14.10
N GLY A 79 -8.72 7.43 -13.43
CA GLY A 79 -7.78 7.97 -12.45
C GLY A 79 -8.38 8.27 -11.08
N THR A 80 -9.64 7.92 -10.84
CA THR A 80 -10.30 8.16 -9.55
C THR A 80 -10.03 7.07 -8.53
N VAL A 81 -10.29 7.42 -7.27
CA VAL A 81 -10.31 6.47 -6.14
C VAL A 81 -11.77 6.11 -5.90
N GLY A 82 -12.23 4.99 -6.47
CA GLY A 82 -13.60 4.47 -6.27
C GLY A 82 -13.94 4.20 -4.79
N ASN A 83 -15.17 3.76 -4.47
CA ASN A 83 -15.60 3.61 -3.07
C ASN A 83 -14.69 2.68 -2.22
N ASN A 84 -14.47 3.04 -0.96
CA ASN A 84 -13.49 2.35 -0.09
C ASN A 84 -13.99 1.05 0.55
N LEU A 85 -15.17 0.55 0.14
CA LEU A 85 -15.86 -0.54 0.84
C LEU A 85 -15.34 -1.96 0.53
N ASN A 86 -14.52 -2.15 -0.51
CA ASN A 86 -14.02 -3.47 -0.96
C ASN A 86 -12.49 -3.53 -1.11
N TRP A 87 -11.79 -2.71 -0.33
CA TRP A 87 -10.33 -2.59 -0.34
C TRP A 87 -9.64 -3.92 0.02
N SER A 88 -8.56 -4.24 -0.70
CA SER A 88 -7.65 -5.36 -0.39
C SER A 88 -7.07 -5.14 1.01
N THR A 89 -7.58 -5.86 1.99
CA THR A 89 -7.00 -5.87 3.33
C THR A 89 -5.68 -6.64 3.27
N ALA A 90 -4.58 -6.02 3.71
CA ALA A 90 -3.35 -6.76 3.96
C ALA A 90 -3.62 -7.74 5.12
N VAL A 91 -3.81 -9.01 4.80
CA VAL A 91 -3.89 -10.07 5.80
C VAL A 91 -2.44 -10.49 6.07
N ASN A 92 -1.96 -10.17 7.27
CA ASN A 92 -0.61 -10.46 7.79
C ASN A 92 0.49 -9.49 7.33
N ASN A 93 0.66 -8.38 8.07
CA ASN A 93 1.98 -7.76 8.21
C ASN A 93 2.69 -8.50 9.37
N PRO A 94 3.70 -9.36 9.12
CA PRO A 94 4.63 -9.72 10.17
C PRO A 94 5.42 -8.46 10.53
N LEU A 95 5.06 -7.86 11.66
CA LEU A 95 5.90 -6.92 12.38
C LEU A 95 7.09 -7.71 12.94
N GLU A 96 8.07 -8.04 12.12
CA GLU A 96 9.35 -8.54 12.64
C GLU A 96 10.47 -7.60 12.23
N GLY A 97 10.87 -6.81 13.22
CA GLY A 97 12.08 -6.00 13.31
C GLY A 97 12.37 -5.77 14.78
#